data_AF-A0A4Q6DU04-F1
#
_entry.id   AF-A0A4Q6DU04-F1
#
_cell.length_a   1.000
_cell.length_b   1.000
_cell.length_c   1.000
_cell.angle_alpha   90.00
_cell.angle_beta   90.00
_cell.angle_gamma   90.00
#
_symmetry.space_group_name_H-M   'P 1'
#
loop_
_entity.id
_entity.type
_entity.pdbx_description
1 polymer ?
#
loop_
_entity_poly.entity_id
_entity_poly.type
_entity_poly.pdbx_seq_one_letter_code
_entity_poly.pdbx_strand_id
1 'polypeptide(L)'
;MRPAAIILLAWMVVCTLILKYFLNYTWDISITDSVVSLGLLGAGCVSISNLLGYYQPKNERILFMLIIAAMLTAVIVYTAYFGLQYLFKDNRQFQLFLEISIPIRLIICFLCLGWCAIANVLWYRLEEQTETQDRLLSAQNLAKEAELNKLRHQLQPHFLFNSLNSVYALTIVNPKEAGTMITKLAAFLRGTLK
;
A
#
# COMPACT_ATOMS: atom_id res chain seq x y z
N MET A 1 9.34 8.18 1.07
CA MET A 1 9.67 9.58 1.45
C MET A 1 10.80 10.21 0.63
N ARG A 2 11.93 9.51 0.38
CA ARG A 2 13.07 10.08 -0.40
C ARG A 2 12.71 10.66 -1.79
N PRO A 3 11.91 10.01 -2.65
CA PRO A 3 11.61 10.56 -3.98
C PRO A 3 10.71 11.80 -3.93
N ALA A 4 9.73 11.85 -3.00
CA ALA A 4 8.82 12.99 -2.86
C ALA A 4 9.56 14.27 -2.42
N ALA A 5 10.56 14.15 -1.53
CA ALA A 5 11.39 15.28 -1.11
C ALA A 5 12.22 15.84 -2.27
N ILE A 6 12.78 14.96 -3.12
CA ILE A 6 13.54 15.38 -4.32
C ILE A 6 12.63 16.13 -5.30
N ILE A 7 11.42 15.62 -5.55
CA ILE A 7 10.45 16.28 -6.44
C ILE A 7 10.06 17.66 -5.89
N LEU A 8 9.82 17.77 -4.58
CA LEU A 8 9.44 19.03 -3.95
C LEU A 8 10.58 20.06 -4.02
N LEU A 9 11.83 19.64 -3.78
CA LEU A 9 13.01 20.51 -3.94
C LEU A 9 13.21 20.94 -5.39
N ALA A 10 13.04 20.03 -6.35
CA ALA A 10 13.11 20.37 -7.77
C ALA A 10 12.02 21.40 -8.15
N TRP A 11 10.80 21.21 -7.65
CA TRP A 11 9.69 22.14 -7.90
C TRP A 11 9.91 23.50 -7.22
N MET A 12 10.53 23.54 -6.03
CA MET A 12 10.95 24.81 -5.38
C MET A 12 11.94 25.60 -6.25
N VAL A 13 12.92 24.92 -6.85
CA VAL A 13 13.87 25.55 -7.77
C VAL A 13 13.15 26.10 -8.99
N VAL A 14 12.25 25.33 -9.60
CA VAL A 14 11.46 25.77 -10.77
C VAL A 14 10.62 27.00 -10.45
N CYS A 15 9.87 27.00 -9.34
CA CYS A 15 9.07 28.16 -8.92
C CYS A 15 9.95 29.40 -8.67
N THR A 16 11.11 29.23 -8.04
CA THR A 16 12.05 30.32 -7.81
C THR A 16 12.54 30.92 -9.12
N LEU A 17 12.91 30.07 -10.09
CA LEU A 17 13.37 30.52 -11.41
C LEU A 17 12.26 31.24 -12.19
N ILE A 18 11.02 30.76 -12.10
CA ILE A 18 9.87 31.42 -12.75
C ILE A 18 9.66 32.83 -12.16
N LEU A 19 9.61 32.95 -10.83
CA LEU A 19 9.45 34.26 -10.17
C LEU A 19 10.60 35.21 -10.50
N LYS A 20 11.83 34.68 -10.58
CA LYS A 20 13.01 35.48 -10.86
C LYS A 20 13.08 35.95 -12.32
N TYR A 21 12.95 35.04 -13.27
CA TYR A 21 13.24 35.31 -14.68
C TYR A 21 12.00 35.71 -15.49
N PHE A 22 10.82 35.21 -15.13
CA PHE A 22 9.58 35.53 -15.86
C PHE A 22 8.88 36.76 -15.26
N LEU A 23 8.85 36.85 -13.93
CA LEU A 23 8.17 37.93 -13.21
C LEU A 23 9.13 39.03 -12.72
N ASN A 24 10.45 38.88 -12.96
CA ASN A 24 11.50 39.86 -12.64
C ASN A 24 11.58 40.26 -11.16
N TYR A 25 11.16 39.40 -10.24
CA TYR A 25 11.33 39.67 -8.81
C TYR A 25 12.78 39.51 -8.33
N THR A 26 13.08 40.05 -7.14
CA THR A 26 14.38 39.86 -6.49
C THR A 26 14.57 38.40 -6.07
N TRP A 27 15.84 37.99 -5.89
CA TRP A 27 16.14 36.63 -5.44
C TRP A 27 15.51 36.33 -4.08
N ASP A 28 15.57 37.30 -3.16
CA ASP A 28 15.01 37.16 -1.81
C ASP A 28 13.50 36.87 -1.83
N ILE A 29 12.74 37.62 -2.63
CA ILE A 29 11.29 37.41 -2.79
C ILE A 29 11.00 36.06 -3.43
N SER A 30 11.71 35.74 -4.52
CA SER A 30 11.47 34.52 -5.32
C SER A 30 11.73 33.24 -4.53
N ILE A 31 12.83 33.22 -3.76
CA ILE A 31 13.19 32.09 -2.91
C ILE A 31 12.20 31.99 -1.74
N THR A 32 11.91 33.10 -1.06
CA THR A 32 11.03 33.09 0.12
C THR A 32 9.61 32.64 -0.24
N ASP A 33 9.02 33.15 -1.33
CA ASP A 33 7.70 32.72 -1.78
C ASP A 33 7.66 31.22 -2.09
N SER A 34 8.67 30.72 -2.82
CA SER A 34 8.76 29.31 -3.21
C SER A 34 8.93 28.42 -1.98
N VAL A 35 9.84 28.77 -1.06
CA VAL A 35 10.10 27.97 0.14
C VAL A 35 8.88 27.95 1.06
N VAL A 36 8.25 29.09 1.32
CA VAL A 36 7.07 29.17 2.19
C VAL A 36 5.90 28.39 1.59
N SER A 37 5.58 28.65 0.31
CA SER A 37 4.39 28.08 -0.33
C SER A 37 4.52 26.57 -0.54
N LEU A 38 5.65 26.10 -1.07
CA LEU A 38 5.86 24.67 -1.28
C LEU A 38 6.19 23.94 0.03
N GLY A 39 6.83 24.60 1.00
CA GLY A 39 7.11 24.03 2.31
C GLY A 39 5.82 23.72 3.07
N LEU A 40 4.88 24.66 3.09
CA LEU A 40 3.56 24.46 3.69
C LEU A 40 2.73 23.41 2.94
N LEU A 41 2.78 23.39 1.60
CA LEU A 41 2.14 22.33 0.81
C LEU A 41 2.71 20.95 1.14
N GLY A 42 4.03 20.83 1.24
CA GLY A 42 4.70 19.59 1.64
C GLY A 42 4.31 19.11 3.03
N ALA A 43 4.26 20.03 4.00
CA ALA A 43 3.76 19.73 5.35
C ALA A 43 2.28 19.28 5.33
N GLY A 44 1.46 19.89 4.46
CA GLY A 44 0.08 19.48 4.23
C GLY A 44 -0.04 18.04 3.70
N CYS A 45 0.76 17.69 2.68
CA CYS A 45 0.82 16.33 2.14
C CYS A 45 1.20 15.29 3.21
N VAL A 46 2.20 15.59 4.04
CA VAL A 46 2.59 14.72 5.16
C VAL A 46 1.47 14.57 6.17
N SER A 47 0.79 15.68 6.51
CA SER A 47 -0.33 15.66 7.45
C SER A 47 -1.50 14.79 6.95
N ILE A 48 -1.85 14.89 5.66
CA ILE A 48 -2.86 14.03 5.03
C ILE A 48 -2.44 12.57 5.05
N SER A 49 -1.19 12.27 4.68
CA SER A 49 -0.67 10.89 4.67
C SER A 49 -0.71 10.26 6.07
N ASN A 50 -0.32 11.03 7.10
CA ASN A 50 -0.41 10.59 8.49
C ASN A 50 -1.86 10.36 8.93
N LEU A 51 -2.78 11.27 8.61
CA LEU A 51 -4.20 11.13 8.95
C LEU A 51 -4.83 9.89 8.33
N LEU A 52 -4.53 9.64 7.05
CA LEU A 52 -5.03 8.46 6.31
C LEU A 52 -4.42 7.15 6.80
N GLY A 53 -3.22 7.18 7.39
CA GLY A 53 -2.64 6.02 8.07
C GLY A 53 -3.47 5.56 9.28
N TYR A 54 -4.13 6.48 9.99
CA TYR A 54 -5.00 6.16 11.13
C TYR A 54 -6.48 6.00 10.76
N TYR A 55 -6.96 6.73 9.76
CA TYR A 55 -8.38 6.76 9.37
C TYR A 55 -8.57 6.24 7.95
N GLN A 56 -9.00 4.99 7.83
CA GLN A 56 -9.30 4.37 6.54
C GLN A 56 -10.73 4.72 6.08
N PRO A 57 -10.89 5.47 4.98
CA PRO A 57 -12.22 5.79 4.48
C PRO A 57 -12.78 4.61 3.67
N LYS A 58 -13.91 4.06 4.12
CA LYS A 58 -14.81 3.28 3.24
C LYS A 58 -15.42 4.22 2.19
N ASN A 59 -15.90 3.67 1.06
CA ASN A 59 -16.37 4.44 -0.12
C ASN A 59 -17.29 5.64 0.21
N GLU A 60 -18.09 5.56 1.28
CA GLU A 60 -19.00 6.63 1.71
C GLU A 60 -18.31 7.86 2.32
N ARG A 61 -16.98 7.86 2.49
CA ARG A 61 -16.22 8.95 3.14
C ARG A 61 -15.26 9.71 2.23
N ILE A 62 -15.34 9.54 0.90
CA ILE A 62 -14.54 10.33 -0.05
C ILE A 62 -14.86 11.82 0.08
N LEU A 63 -16.13 12.17 0.27
CA LEU A 63 -16.54 13.56 0.51
C LEU A 63 -15.85 14.16 1.75
N PHE A 64 -15.71 13.40 2.83
CA PHE A 64 -15.02 13.85 4.04
C PHE A 64 -13.54 14.13 3.77
N MET A 65 -12.87 13.31 2.97
CA MET A 65 -11.48 13.57 2.56
C MET A 65 -11.35 14.84 1.71
N LEU A 66 -12.27 15.07 0.78
CA LEU A 66 -12.28 16.29 -0.03
C LEU A 66 -12.49 17.54 0.82
N ILE A 67 -13.35 17.45 1.84
CA ILE A 67 -13.57 18.53 2.80
C ILE A 67 -12.28 18.82 3.59
N ILE A 68 -11.61 17.80 4.10
CA ILE A 68 -10.33 17.98 4.83
C ILE A 68 -9.28 18.60 3.90
N ALA A 69 -9.15 18.10 2.66
CA ALA A 69 -8.22 18.65 1.69
C ALA A 69 -8.53 20.12 1.38
N ALA A 70 -9.81 20.49 1.24
CA ALA A 70 -10.24 21.87 1.03
C ALA A 70 -9.93 22.77 2.23
N MET A 71 -10.22 22.32 3.46
CA MET A 71 -9.89 23.07 4.68
C MET A 71 -8.38 23.27 4.80
N LEU A 72 -7.59 22.21 4.60
CA LEU A 72 -6.14 22.28 4.69
C LEU A 72 -5.55 23.18 3.60
N THR A 73 -6.12 23.15 2.40
CA THR A 73 -5.76 24.06 1.30
C THR A 73 -5.95 25.51 1.72
N ALA A 74 -7.13 25.85 2.27
CA ALA A 74 -7.41 27.20 2.74
C ALA A 74 -6.39 27.63 3.81
N VAL A 75 -6.15 26.78 4.81
CA VAL A 75 -5.17 27.03 5.87
C VAL A 75 -3.78 27.29 5.29
N ILE A 76 -3.30 26.45 4.38
CA ILE A 76 -1.97 26.58 3.78
C ILE A 76 -1.86 27.89 2.98
N VAL A 77 -2.81 28.16 2.09
CA VAL A 77 -2.76 29.31 1.19
C VAL A 77 -2.88 30.62 1.96
N TYR A 78 -3.81 30.71 2.92
CA TYR A 78 -3.96 31.94 3.70
C TYR A 78 -2.81 32.14 4.69
N THR A 79 -2.26 31.08 5.28
CA THR A 79 -1.06 31.20 6.13
C THR A 79 0.14 31.69 5.33
N ALA A 80 0.34 31.16 4.12
CA ALA A 80 1.39 31.64 3.21
C ALA A 80 1.15 33.10 2.82
N TYR A 81 -0.08 33.45 2.44
CA TYR A 81 -0.47 34.81 2.05
C TYR A 81 -0.17 35.82 3.16
N PHE A 82 -0.68 35.60 4.38
CA PHE A 82 -0.45 36.54 5.49
C PHE A 82 1.02 36.61 5.91
N GLY A 83 1.73 35.48 5.90
CA GLY A 83 3.17 35.44 6.21
C GLY A 83 4.01 36.23 5.20
N LEU A 84 3.76 36.02 3.91
CA LEU A 84 4.48 36.72 2.83
C LEU A 84 4.08 38.19 2.73
N GLN A 85 2.81 38.51 2.97
CA GLN A 85 2.32 39.88 3.02
C GLN A 85 3.00 40.66 4.17
N TYR A 86 3.21 40.03 5.31
CA TYR A 86 3.92 40.64 6.44
C TYR A 86 5.42 40.85 6.13
N LEU A 87 6.09 39.84 5.56
CA LEU A 87 7.52 39.91 5.25
C LEU A 87 7.87 40.94 4.17
N PHE A 88 7.00 41.14 3.19
CA PHE A 88 7.24 42.03 2.05
C PHE A 88 6.19 43.14 1.95
N LYS A 89 5.85 43.75 3.09
CA LYS A 89 4.83 44.82 3.20
C LYS A 89 5.12 46.02 2.29
N ASP A 90 6.38 46.38 2.13
CA ASP A 90 6.78 47.58 1.38
C ASP A 90 6.77 47.39 -0.14
N ASN A 91 6.73 46.14 -0.63
CA ASN A 91 6.76 45.82 -2.05
C ASN A 91 5.36 45.75 -2.66
N ARG A 92 4.82 46.91 -3.08
CA ARG A 92 3.45 47.00 -3.64
C ARG A 92 3.20 46.07 -4.83
N GLN A 93 4.19 45.90 -5.72
CA GLN A 93 4.07 45.00 -6.87
C GLN A 93 3.92 43.52 -6.47
N PHE A 94 4.62 43.11 -5.41
CA PHE A 94 4.54 41.73 -4.91
C PHE A 94 3.21 41.48 -4.17
N GLN A 95 2.70 42.46 -3.42
CA GLN A 95 1.39 42.38 -2.77
C GLN A 95 0.25 42.17 -3.79
N LEU A 96 0.28 42.93 -4.89
CA LEU A 96 -0.69 42.77 -5.98
C LEU A 96 -0.61 41.38 -6.61
N PHE A 97 0.60 40.87 -6.81
CA PHE A 97 0.81 39.51 -7.31
C PHE A 97 0.27 38.44 -6.34
N LEU A 98 0.53 38.60 -5.03
CA LEU A 98 0.00 37.69 -4.01
C LEU A 98 -1.54 37.65 -4.07
N GLU A 99 -2.21 38.81 -4.06
CA GLU A 99 -3.67 38.92 -4.15
C GLU A 99 -4.24 38.26 -5.41
N ILE A 100 -3.65 38.54 -6.58
CA ILE A 100 -4.09 37.99 -7.87
C ILE A 100 -3.85 36.47 -7.95
N SER A 101 -2.80 35.97 -7.30
CA SER A 101 -2.41 34.56 -7.38
C SER A 101 -3.20 33.64 -6.43
N ILE A 102 -3.94 34.18 -5.44
CA ILE A 102 -4.76 33.39 -4.49
C ILE A 102 -5.63 32.32 -5.18
N PRO A 103 -6.50 32.64 -6.16
CA PRO A 103 -7.37 31.63 -6.77
C PRO A 103 -6.59 30.50 -7.44
N ILE A 104 -5.49 30.83 -8.13
CA ILE A 104 -4.63 29.84 -8.77
C ILE A 104 -3.95 28.96 -7.72
N ARG A 105 -3.44 29.56 -6.64
CA ARG A 105 -2.81 28.83 -5.53
C ARG A 105 -3.79 27.90 -4.82
N LEU A 106 -5.03 28.34 -4.60
CA LEU A 106 -6.10 27.50 -4.03
C LEU A 106 -6.38 26.29 -4.91
N ILE A 107 -6.55 26.49 -6.22
CA ILE A 107 -6.83 25.40 -7.16
C ILE A 107 -5.66 24.40 -7.19
N ILE A 108 -4.43 24.89 -7.37
CA ILE A 108 -3.24 24.02 -7.47
C ILE A 108 -3.04 23.26 -6.15
N CYS A 109 -3.08 23.94 -5.00
CA CYS A 109 -2.89 23.27 -3.71
C CYS A 109 -3.99 22.24 -3.43
N PHE A 110 -5.25 22.55 -3.75
CA PHE A 110 -6.35 21.60 -3.61
C PHE A 110 -6.16 20.37 -4.49
N LEU A 111 -5.79 20.54 -5.76
CA LEU A 111 -5.54 19.43 -6.66
C LEU A 111 -4.34 18.58 -6.20
N CYS A 112 -3.25 19.21 -5.75
CA CYS A 112 -2.08 18.49 -5.24
C CYS A 112 -2.41 17.68 -3.97
N LEU A 113 -3.12 18.29 -3.00
CA LEU A 113 -3.52 17.61 -1.76
C LEU A 113 -4.56 16.52 -2.03
N GLY A 114 -5.52 16.77 -2.93
CA GLY A 114 -6.50 15.78 -3.36
C GLY A 114 -5.85 14.59 -4.06
N TRP A 115 -4.91 14.83 -4.97
CA TRP A 115 -4.14 13.78 -5.62
C TRP A 115 -3.31 12.99 -4.60
N CYS A 116 -2.65 13.68 -3.67
CA CYS A 116 -1.89 13.04 -2.59
C CYS A 116 -2.80 12.13 -1.74
N ALA A 117 -4.00 12.60 -1.37
CA ALA A 117 -4.97 11.80 -0.62
C ALA A 117 -5.40 10.55 -1.39
N ILE A 118 -5.77 10.69 -2.67
CA ILE A 118 -6.18 9.58 -3.53
C ILE A 118 -5.05 8.57 -3.68
N ALA A 119 -3.82 9.02 -3.96
CA ALA A 119 -2.66 8.16 -4.11
C ALA A 119 -2.37 7.36 -2.83
N ASN A 120 -2.47 7.99 -1.65
CA ASN A 120 -2.34 7.29 -0.37
C ASN A 120 -3.43 6.22 -0.20
N VAL A 121 -4.69 6.55 -0.47
CA VAL A 121 -5.80 5.59 -0.37
C VAL A 121 -5.59 4.39 -1.30
N LEU A 122 -5.19 4.62 -2.56
CA LEU A 122 -4.92 3.55 -3.51
C LEU A 122 -3.75 2.67 -3.06
N TRP A 123 -2.68 3.26 -2.54
CA TRP A 123 -1.53 2.53 -2.02
C TRP A 123 -1.95 1.61 -0.86
N TYR A 124 -2.68 2.14 0.12
CA TYR A 124 -3.15 1.34 1.26
C TYR A 124 -4.12 0.23 0.83
N ARG A 125 -5.00 0.48 -0.13
CA ARG A 125 -5.91 -0.54 -0.68
C ARG A 125 -5.16 -1.68 -1.34
N LEU A 126 -4.09 -1.36 -2.07
CA LEU A 126 -3.26 -2.37 -2.72
C LEU A 126 -2.54 -3.22 -1.67
N GLU A 127 -1.95 -2.59 -0.65
CA GLU A 127 -1.27 -3.30 0.44
C GLU A 127 -2.23 -4.24 1.19
N GLU A 128 -3.43 -3.76 1.54
CA GLU A 128 -4.47 -4.56 2.20
C GLU A 128 -4.89 -5.77 1.34
N GLN A 129 -5.00 -5.59 0.03
CA GLN A 129 -5.30 -6.68 -0.91
C GLN A 129 -4.17 -7.72 -0.96
N THR A 130 -2.92 -7.28 -1.01
CA THR A 130 -1.75 -8.17 -1.01
C THR A 130 -1.69 -8.97 0.29
N GLU A 131 -1.83 -8.33 1.45
CA GLU A 131 -1.86 -9.05 2.74
C GLU A 131 -3.00 -10.08 2.81
N THR A 132 -4.19 -9.71 2.32
CA THR A 132 -5.34 -10.61 2.32
C THR A 132 -5.10 -11.81 1.40
N GLN A 133 -4.51 -11.57 0.22
CA GLN A 133 -4.15 -12.63 -0.72
C GLN A 133 -3.11 -13.59 -0.14
N ASP A 134 -2.09 -13.07 0.55
CA ASP A 134 -1.07 -13.89 1.22
C ASP A 134 -1.66 -14.72 2.36
N ARG A 135 -2.59 -14.15 3.14
CA ARG A 135 -3.36 -14.89 4.16
C ARG A 135 -4.21 -16.01 3.56
N LEU A 136 -4.85 -15.76 2.42
CA LEU A 136 -5.63 -16.77 1.71
C LEU A 136 -4.75 -17.90 1.17
N LEU A 137 -3.61 -17.56 0.54
CA LEU A 137 -2.66 -18.54 0.01
C LEU A 137 -2.05 -19.40 1.12
N SER A 138 -1.67 -18.80 2.24
CA SER A 138 -1.14 -19.54 3.40
C SER A 138 -2.20 -20.48 3.99
N ALA A 139 -3.46 -20.04 4.13
CA ALA A 139 -4.55 -20.89 4.59
C ALA A 139 -4.82 -22.05 3.62
N GLN A 140 -4.78 -21.82 2.31
CA GLN A 140 -4.94 -22.87 1.30
C GLN A 140 -3.80 -23.91 1.37
N ASN A 141 -2.55 -23.46 1.55
CA ASN A 141 -1.42 -24.35 1.70
C ASN A 141 -1.53 -25.23 2.95
N LEU A 142 -1.92 -24.64 4.09
CA LEU A 142 -2.16 -25.37 5.33
C LEU A 142 -3.27 -26.42 5.18
N ALA A 143 -4.37 -26.08 4.51
CA ALA A 143 -5.46 -27.01 4.25
C ALA A 143 -5.00 -28.19 3.37
N LYS A 144 -4.22 -27.92 2.32
CA LYS A 144 -3.67 -28.94 1.43
C LYS A 144 -2.68 -29.86 2.15
N GLU A 145 -1.84 -29.31 3.03
CA GLU A 145 -0.92 -30.10 3.83
C GLU A 145 -1.66 -30.98 4.84
N ALA A 146 -2.72 -30.47 5.47
CA ALA A 146 -3.58 -31.25 6.35
C ALA A 146 -4.29 -32.41 5.59
N GLU A 147 -4.77 -32.16 4.37
CA GLU A 147 -5.36 -33.17 3.51
C GLU A 147 -4.34 -34.26 3.13
N LEU A 148 -3.13 -33.86 2.71
CA LEU A 148 -2.04 -34.79 2.42
C LEU A 148 -1.65 -35.63 3.64
N ASN A 149 -1.54 -34.99 4.81
CA ASN A 149 -1.22 -35.71 6.05
C ASN A 149 -2.33 -36.69 6.43
N LYS A 150 -3.61 -36.32 6.26
CA LYS A 150 -4.75 -37.23 6.46
C LYS A 150 -4.68 -38.44 5.52
N LEU A 151 -4.42 -38.22 4.23
CA LEU A 151 -4.24 -39.30 3.23
C LEU A 151 -3.07 -40.22 3.60
N ARG A 152 -1.93 -39.67 4.02
CA ARG A 152 -0.78 -40.45 4.50
C ARG A 152 -1.11 -41.28 5.74
N HIS A 153 -1.90 -40.75 6.68
CA HIS A 153 -2.34 -41.48 7.87
C HIS A 153 -3.30 -42.61 7.53
N GLN A 154 -4.23 -42.41 6.58
CA GLN A 154 -5.15 -43.48 6.13
C GLN A 154 -4.42 -44.69 5.55
N LEU A 155 -3.26 -44.49 4.92
CA LEU A 155 -2.48 -45.58 4.32
C LEU A 155 -1.69 -46.42 5.33
N GLN A 156 -1.52 -45.98 6.58
CA GLN A 156 -0.76 -46.66 7.64
C GLN A 156 0.48 -47.42 7.12
N PRO A 157 1.57 -46.75 6.73
CA PRO A 157 2.71 -47.35 6.01
C PRO A 157 3.28 -48.59 6.71
N HIS A 158 3.30 -48.57 8.05
CA HIS A 158 3.76 -49.69 8.88
C HIS A 158 2.91 -50.96 8.69
N PHE A 159 1.58 -50.82 8.57
CA PHE A 159 0.70 -51.95 8.29
C PHE A 159 1.01 -52.56 6.92
N LEU A 160 1.26 -51.72 5.91
CA LEU A 160 1.67 -52.13 4.57
C LEU A 160 3.00 -52.91 4.59
N PHE A 161 4.03 -52.39 5.25
CA PHE A 161 5.32 -53.08 5.39
C PHE A 161 5.20 -54.40 6.15
N ASN A 162 4.44 -54.43 7.26
CA ASN A 162 4.22 -55.66 8.01
C ASN A 162 3.44 -56.70 7.22
N SER A 163 2.44 -56.26 6.45
CA SER A 163 1.67 -57.14 5.58
C SER A 163 2.55 -57.73 4.47
N LEU A 164 3.41 -56.92 3.85
CA LEU A 164 4.37 -57.37 2.83
C LEU A 164 5.41 -58.35 3.40
N ASN A 165 5.96 -58.07 4.58
CA ASN A 165 6.91 -58.97 5.25
C ASN A 165 6.26 -60.32 5.62
N SER A 166 5.00 -60.29 6.07
CA SER A 166 4.24 -61.51 6.38
C SER A 166 3.98 -62.34 5.12
N VAL A 167 3.62 -61.68 4.00
CA VAL A 167 3.49 -62.33 2.70
C VAL A 167 4.82 -62.97 2.27
N TYR A 168 5.95 -62.25 2.41
CA TYR A 168 7.27 -62.77 2.07
C TYR A 168 7.66 -63.99 2.91
N ALA A 169 7.38 -64.00 4.21
CA ALA A 169 7.61 -65.18 5.03
C ALA A 169 6.75 -66.38 4.58
N LEU A 170 5.48 -66.12 4.22
CA LEU A 170 4.57 -67.14 3.73
C LEU A 170 4.96 -67.69 2.35
N THR A 171 5.63 -66.96 1.46
CA THR A 171 6.07 -67.53 0.18
C THR A 171 7.12 -68.63 0.36
N ILE A 172 7.87 -68.59 1.46
CA ILE A 172 8.87 -69.60 1.81
C ILE A 172 8.24 -70.78 2.57
N VAL A 173 7.32 -70.49 3.50
CA VAL A 173 6.74 -71.50 4.41
C VAL A 173 5.45 -72.14 3.87
N ASN A 174 4.54 -71.36 3.27
CA ASN A 174 3.25 -71.80 2.75
C ASN A 174 2.77 -70.95 1.54
N PRO A 175 3.20 -71.28 0.31
CA PRO A 175 2.97 -70.46 -0.88
C PRO A 175 1.48 -70.23 -1.21
N LYS A 176 0.62 -71.19 -0.88
CA LYS A 176 -0.82 -71.13 -1.18
C LYS A 176 -1.53 -70.08 -0.30
N GLU A 177 -1.11 -69.96 0.95
CA GLU A 177 -1.61 -68.96 1.89
C GLU A 177 -1.07 -67.56 1.57
N ALA A 178 0.18 -67.46 1.09
CA ALA A 178 0.76 -66.21 0.59
C ALA A 178 -0.09 -65.59 -0.53
N GLY A 179 -0.50 -66.39 -1.52
CA GLY A 179 -1.37 -65.94 -2.61
C GLY A 179 -2.72 -65.39 -2.12
N THR A 180 -3.31 -66.03 -1.11
CA THR A 180 -4.57 -65.58 -0.49
C THR A 180 -4.37 -64.25 0.25
N MET A 181 -3.26 -64.09 0.96
CA MET A 181 -2.94 -62.85 1.69
C MET A 181 -2.67 -61.68 0.74
N ILE A 182 -2.03 -61.92 -0.41
CA ILE A 182 -1.86 -60.91 -1.47
C ILE A 182 -3.21 -60.41 -1.98
N THR A 183 -4.17 -61.31 -2.26
CA THR A 183 -5.51 -60.91 -2.71
C THR A 183 -6.24 -60.07 -1.66
N LYS A 184 -6.15 -60.45 -0.39
CA LYS A 184 -6.73 -59.68 0.74
C LYS A 184 -6.11 -58.29 0.88
N LEU A 185 -4.78 -58.20 0.78
CA LEU A 185 -4.05 -56.93 0.83
C LEU A 185 -4.42 -56.02 -0.35
N ALA A 186 -4.53 -56.56 -1.57
CA ALA A 186 -4.95 -55.82 -2.75
C ALA A 186 -6.40 -55.30 -2.63
N ALA A 187 -7.32 -56.11 -2.08
CA ALA A 187 -8.70 -55.69 -1.82
C ALA A 187 -8.77 -54.57 -0.76
N PHE A 188 -7.98 -54.67 0.31
CA PHE A 188 -7.87 -53.65 1.36
C PHE A 188 -7.34 -52.31 0.81
N LEU A 189 -6.24 -52.34 0.04
CA LEU A 189 -5.68 -51.14 -0.59
C LEU A 189 -6.66 -50.49 -1.56
N ARG A 190 -7.39 -51.30 -2.34
CA ARG A 190 -8.44 -50.80 -3.25
C ARG A 190 -9.61 -50.13 -2.52
N GLY A 191 -9.92 -50.55 -1.29
CA GLY A 191 -10.92 -49.92 -0.44
C GLY A 191 -10.44 -48.64 0.25
N THR A 192 -9.13 -48.52 0.50
CA THR A 192 -8.52 -47.37 1.21
C THR A 192 -8.11 -46.24 0.27
N LEU A 193 -7.81 -46.54 -1.00
CA LEU A 193 -7.40 -45.58 -2.05
C LEU A 193 -8.54 -45.07 -2.93
N LYS A 194 -9.80 -45.37 -2.59
CA LYS A 194 -11.01 -44.95 -3.30
C LYS A 194 -11.57 -43.66 -2.70
#